data_AF-A0A3B6PMW5-F1
#
_entry.id   AF-A0A3B6PMW5-F1
#
_cell.length_a   1.000
_cell.length_b   1.000
_cell.length_c   1.000
_cell.angle_alpha   90.00
_cell.angle_beta   90.00
_cell.angle_gamma   90.00
#
_symmetry.space_group_name_H-M   'P 1'
#
loop_
_entity.id
_entity.type
_entity.pdbx_description
1 polymer ?
#
loop_
_entity_poly.entity_id
_entity_poly.type
_entity_poly.pdbx_seq_one_letter_code
_entity_poly.pdbx_strand_id
1 'polypeptide(L)'
;MDSPQKKLGSMDGELLPVSASATVAKKTLAARLFQDHVLLLSAWALFTAFVLVVSCALGYAIAYALDHFHVPCSQASFFLRCHKPTDAEAAEVTALVIGMLCCATLQAAAAALALLLPCRRPWVRCALAYLALALTIAGHCMYAVFLNHFANPGDLFFKICWTVAFVVLEADDMICLLVLLLLASKE
;
A
#
# COMPACT_ATOMS: atom_id res chain seq x y z
N MET A 1 63.81 -53.34 -28.08
CA MET A 1 64.09 -52.02 -28.64
C MET A 1 62.84 -51.17 -28.55
N ASP A 2 62.85 -50.35 -27.50
CA ASP A 2 62.29 -49.01 -27.29
C ASP A 2 60.96 -48.56 -27.94
N SER A 3 60.08 -48.12 -27.03
CA SER A 3 59.02 -47.12 -27.26
C SER A 3 59.61 -45.75 -27.60
N PRO A 4 58.82 -44.85 -28.20
CA PRO A 4 58.46 -43.71 -27.36
C PRO A 4 56.99 -43.31 -27.46
N GLN A 5 56.49 -42.87 -26.31
CA GLN A 5 55.17 -42.30 -26.09
C GLN A 5 54.93 -41.05 -26.93
N LYS A 6 53.70 -40.92 -27.46
CA LYS A 6 53.16 -39.63 -27.89
C LYS A 6 52.00 -39.25 -26.99
N LYS A 7 52.34 -38.45 -25.98
CA LYS A 7 51.45 -37.64 -25.14
C LYS A 7 50.86 -36.54 -26.03
N LEU A 8 49.55 -36.49 -26.21
CA LEU A 8 48.87 -35.24 -26.60
C LEU A 8 47.86 -34.95 -25.51
N GLY A 9 48.18 -33.92 -24.74
CA GLY A 9 47.44 -33.55 -23.55
C GLY A 9 46.00 -33.19 -23.87
N SER A 10 45.09 -33.81 -23.14
CA SER A 10 43.80 -33.21 -22.81
C SER A 10 44.11 -31.95 -21.99
N MET A 11 44.02 -30.78 -22.64
CA MET A 11 43.78 -29.54 -21.93
C MET A 11 42.26 -29.39 -21.90
N ASP A 12 41.64 -30.09 -20.95
CA ASP A 12 40.33 -29.69 -20.45
C ASP A 12 40.54 -28.33 -19.80
N GLY A 13 40.28 -27.30 -20.61
CA GLY A 13 40.19 -25.92 -20.16
C GLY A 13 39.12 -25.88 -19.08
N GLU A 14 39.60 -25.84 -17.84
CA GLU A 14 38.89 -25.54 -16.61
C GLU A 14 38.32 -24.11 -16.71
N LEU A 15 37.33 -23.92 -17.59
CA LEU A 15 36.63 -22.65 -17.75
C LEU A 15 35.51 -22.57 -16.71
N LEU A 16 35.90 -22.11 -15.53
CA LEU A 16 35.12 -21.28 -14.60
C LEU A 16 33.83 -21.88 -13.98
N PRO A 17 33.94 -22.49 -12.79
CA PRO A 17 32.81 -22.57 -11.86
C PRO A 17 32.43 -21.19 -11.26
N VAL A 18 33.32 -20.20 -11.39
CA VAL A 18 33.14 -18.84 -10.83
C VAL A 18 32.06 -18.05 -11.57
N SER A 19 31.91 -18.23 -12.89
CA SER A 19 30.89 -17.50 -13.66
C SER A 19 29.48 -18.05 -13.42
N ALA A 20 29.36 -19.37 -13.21
CA ALA A 20 28.11 -20.01 -12.77
C ALA A 20 27.77 -19.65 -11.32
N SER A 21 28.76 -19.63 -10.43
CA SER A 21 28.57 -19.21 -9.03
C SER A 21 28.14 -17.74 -8.91
N ALA A 22 28.77 -16.83 -9.66
CA ALA A 22 28.43 -15.41 -9.67
C ALA A 22 27.03 -15.15 -10.26
N THR A 23 26.65 -15.85 -11.33
CA THR A 23 25.31 -15.73 -11.93
C THR A 23 24.22 -16.33 -11.03
N VAL A 24 24.48 -17.45 -10.36
CA VAL A 24 23.57 -18.05 -9.37
C VAL A 24 23.43 -17.15 -8.13
N ALA A 25 24.53 -16.58 -7.63
CA ALA A 25 24.50 -15.64 -6.51
C ALA A 25 23.71 -14.36 -6.84
N LYS A 26 23.92 -13.78 -8.03
CA LYS A 26 23.18 -12.59 -8.48
C LYS A 26 21.68 -12.87 -8.64
N LYS A 27 21.30 -14.03 -9.17
CA LYS A 27 19.91 -14.47 -9.32
C LYS A 27 19.22 -14.72 -7.97
N THR A 28 19.97 -15.24 -6.99
CA THR A 28 19.47 -15.50 -5.64
C THR A 28 19.31 -14.20 -4.84
N LEU A 29 20.21 -13.24 -5.05
CA LEU A 29 20.13 -11.90 -4.48
C LEU A 29 18.92 -11.13 -5.03
N ALA A 30 18.72 -11.13 -6.34
CA ALA A 30 17.57 -10.47 -6.99
C ALA A 30 16.25 -11.08 -6.52
N ALA A 31 16.17 -12.41 -6.40
CA ALA A 31 14.98 -13.09 -5.88
C ALA A 31 14.69 -12.77 -4.40
N ARG A 32 15.73 -12.57 -3.56
CA ARG A 32 15.57 -12.13 -2.17
C ARG A 32 15.09 -10.70 -2.07
N LEU A 33 15.77 -9.77 -2.76
CA LEU A 33 15.36 -8.36 -2.81
C LEU A 33 13.89 -8.24 -3.24
N PHE A 34 13.52 -8.91 -4.34
CA PHE A 34 12.15 -8.95 -4.82
C PHE A 34 11.15 -9.46 -3.77
N GLN A 35 11.51 -10.48 -3.00
CA GLN A 35 10.66 -11.03 -1.95
C GLN A 35 10.52 -10.10 -0.74
N ASP A 36 11.60 -9.40 -0.38
CA ASP A 36 11.61 -8.42 0.71
C ASP A 36 10.76 -7.20 0.35
N HIS A 37 10.76 -6.76 -0.91
CA HIS A 37 9.90 -5.68 -1.40
C HIS A 37 8.42 -6.04 -1.34
N VAL A 38 8.04 -7.24 -1.81
CA VAL A 38 6.64 -7.70 -1.73
C VAL A 38 6.16 -7.76 -0.28
N LEU A 39 7.03 -8.17 0.65
CA LEU A 39 6.72 -8.22 2.07
C LEU A 39 6.52 -6.83 2.66
N LEU A 40 7.42 -5.88 2.36
CA LEU A 40 7.31 -4.49 2.80
C LEU A 40 6.02 -3.83 2.28
N LEU A 41 5.74 -3.94 0.98
CA LEU A 41 4.56 -3.35 0.36
C LEU A 41 3.27 -3.93 0.91
N SER A 42 3.22 -5.25 1.12
CA SER A 42 2.03 -5.91 1.65
C SER A 42 1.82 -5.56 3.13
N ALA A 43 2.88 -5.48 3.93
CA ALA A 43 2.80 -5.05 5.32
C ALA A 43 2.33 -3.59 5.42
N TRP A 44 2.86 -2.72 4.56
CA TRP A 44 2.46 -1.33 4.46
C TRP A 44 0.98 -1.19 4.05
N ALA A 45 0.55 -1.91 3.01
CA ALA A 45 -0.84 -1.93 2.58
C ALA A 45 -1.78 -2.45 3.69
N LEU A 46 -1.38 -3.41 4.51
CA LEU A 46 -2.18 -3.82 5.68
C LEU A 46 -2.28 -2.71 6.72
N PHE A 47 -1.18 -2.03 6.98
CA PHE A 47 -1.14 -0.91 7.93
C PHE A 47 -2.05 0.24 7.48
N THR A 48 -1.96 0.68 6.22
CA THR A 48 -2.79 1.77 5.70
C THR A 48 -4.28 1.39 5.66
N ALA A 49 -4.62 0.16 5.28
CA ALA A 49 -5.99 -0.34 5.35
C ALA A 49 -6.55 -0.32 6.77
N PHE A 50 -5.76 -0.77 7.75
CA PHE A 50 -6.14 -0.74 9.16
C PHE A 50 -6.35 0.68 9.67
N VAL A 51 -5.43 1.60 9.37
CA VAL A 51 -5.53 3.01 9.75
C VAL A 51 -6.81 3.62 9.17
N LEU A 52 -7.12 3.37 7.90
CA LEU A 52 -8.35 3.90 7.27
C LEU A 52 -9.60 3.40 8.01
N VAL A 53 -9.70 2.09 8.27
CA VAL A 53 -10.86 1.49 8.93
C VAL A 53 -11.03 2.04 10.35
N VAL A 54 -9.95 2.11 11.14
CA VAL A 54 -9.97 2.66 12.50
C VAL A 54 -10.41 4.11 12.49
N SER A 55 -9.88 4.89 11.54
CA SER A 55 -10.20 6.30 11.44
C SER A 55 -11.69 6.47 11.10
N CYS A 56 -12.22 5.74 10.11
CA CYS A 56 -13.66 5.75 9.79
C CYS A 56 -14.52 5.36 10.99
N ALA A 57 -14.14 4.32 11.74
CA ALA A 57 -14.86 3.88 12.94
C ALA A 57 -14.85 4.96 14.04
N LEU A 58 -13.72 5.62 14.25
CA LEU A 58 -13.59 6.70 15.22
C LEU A 58 -14.43 7.92 14.81
N GLY A 59 -14.42 8.29 13.53
CA GLY A 59 -15.28 9.35 13.00
C GLY A 59 -16.77 9.06 13.23
N TYR A 60 -17.19 7.82 12.95
CA TYR A 60 -18.57 7.38 13.22
C TYR A 60 -18.92 7.42 14.72
N ALA A 61 -18.03 6.94 15.58
CA ALA A 61 -18.24 6.97 17.03
C ALA A 61 -18.36 8.40 17.58
N ILE A 62 -17.58 9.33 17.05
CA ILE A 62 -17.63 10.74 17.43
C ILE A 62 -18.93 11.39 16.94
N ALA A 63 -19.31 11.16 15.68
CA ALA A 63 -20.60 11.63 15.15
C ALA A 63 -21.77 11.10 15.98
N TYR A 64 -21.76 9.81 16.31
CA TYR A 64 -22.76 9.18 17.16
C TYR A 64 -22.80 9.79 18.57
N ALA A 65 -21.65 10.02 19.20
CA ALA A 65 -21.59 10.62 20.53
C ALA A 65 -22.13 12.06 20.52
N LEU A 66 -21.77 12.86 19.51
CA LEU A 66 -22.26 14.24 19.37
C LEU A 66 -23.79 14.30 19.22
N ASP A 67 -24.36 13.38 18.43
CA ASP A 67 -25.81 13.25 18.27
C ASP A 67 -26.48 12.79 19.58
N HIS A 68 -25.93 11.75 20.22
CA HIS A 68 -26.49 11.16 21.44
C HIS A 68 -26.48 12.12 22.64
N PHE A 69 -25.40 12.91 22.80
CA PHE A 69 -25.30 13.88 23.89
C PHE A 69 -25.94 15.24 23.56
N HIS A 70 -26.61 15.38 22.41
CA HIS A 70 -27.25 16.61 21.96
C HIS A 70 -26.33 17.83 22.10
N VAL A 71 -25.06 17.68 21.69
CA VAL A 71 -24.10 18.77 21.80
C VAL A 71 -24.57 19.92 20.90
N PRO A 72 -24.86 21.11 21.44
CA PRO A 72 -25.40 22.20 20.65
C PRO A 72 -24.33 22.64 19.64
N CYS A 73 -24.62 22.43 18.36
CA CYS A 73 -23.82 23.00 17.30
C CYS A 73 -24.00 24.52 17.28
N SER A 74 -22.98 25.25 16.84
CA SER A 74 -23.05 26.72 16.71
C SER A 74 -22.51 27.12 15.36
N GLN A 75 -23.23 27.97 14.63
CA GLN A 75 -22.79 28.44 13.32
C GLN A 75 -21.47 29.25 13.40
N ALA A 76 -21.23 29.88 14.55
CA ALA A 76 -20.00 30.61 14.86
C ALA A 76 -18.85 29.70 15.34
N SER A 77 -19.14 28.44 15.68
CA SER A 77 -18.12 27.47 16.05
C SER A 77 -17.32 27.05 14.81
N PHE A 78 -16.02 26.95 15.00
CA PHE A 78 -15.09 26.39 14.03
C PHE A 78 -14.98 24.87 14.14
N PHE A 79 -15.34 24.31 15.29
CA PHE A 79 -15.19 22.88 15.62
C PHE A 79 -16.49 22.10 15.47
N LEU A 80 -17.64 22.75 15.68
CA LEU A 80 -18.97 22.12 15.70
C LEU A 80 -19.97 23.04 14.99
N ARG A 81 -19.72 23.32 13.72
CA ARG A 81 -20.64 24.13 12.94
C ARG A 81 -21.91 23.35 12.64
N CYS A 82 -23.06 23.96 12.84
CA CYS A 82 -24.32 23.39 12.36
C CYS A 82 -24.30 23.33 10.83
N HIS A 83 -24.08 22.14 10.29
CA HIS A 83 -24.29 21.84 8.88
C HIS A 83 -25.33 20.74 8.80
N LYS A 84 -26.45 21.04 8.16
CA LYS A 84 -27.51 20.08 7.91
C LYS A 84 -27.32 19.60 6.47
N PRO A 85 -26.72 18.42 6.24
CA PRO A 85 -26.54 17.91 4.89
C PRO A 85 -27.91 17.69 4.26
N THR A 86 -28.01 17.93 2.96
CA THR A 86 -29.16 17.49 2.19
C THR A 86 -29.18 15.96 2.11
N ASP A 87 -30.35 15.37 1.84
CA ASP A 87 -30.46 13.91 1.70
C ASP A 87 -29.54 13.36 0.60
N ALA A 88 -29.33 14.14 -0.47
CA ALA A 88 -28.41 13.81 -1.55
C ALA A 88 -26.95 13.82 -1.09
N GLU A 89 -26.50 14.87 -0.40
CA GLU A 89 -25.15 14.97 0.15
C GLU A 89 -24.87 13.85 1.15
N ALA A 90 -25.83 13.56 2.04
CA ALA A 90 -25.70 12.46 3.00
C ALA A 90 -25.56 11.09 2.31
N ALA A 91 -26.31 10.86 1.22
CA ALA A 91 -26.20 9.63 0.43
C ALA A 91 -24.85 9.54 -0.28
N GLU A 92 -24.34 10.63 -0.86
CA GLU A 92 -23.01 10.67 -1.50
C GLU A 92 -21.88 10.40 -0.52
N VAL A 93 -21.90 11.06 0.65
CA VAL A 93 -20.92 10.85 1.73
C VAL A 93 -20.95 9.39 2.19
N THR A 94 -22.13 8.82 2.36
CA THR A 94 -22.29 7.41 2.74
C THR A 94 -21.72 6.47 1.67
N ALA A 95 -22.00 6.74 0.39
CA ALA A 95 -21.48 5.95 -0.73
C ALA A 95 -19.94 6.00 -0.80
N LEU A 96 -19.35 7.18 -0.57
CA LEU A 96 -17.89 7.34 -0.49
C LEU A 96 -17.29 6.54 0.67
N VAL A 97 -17.88 6.60 1.86
CA VAL A 97 -17.42 5.83 3.03
C VAL A 97 -17.49 4.33 2.77
N ILE A 98 -18.60 3.84 2.20
CA ILE A 98 -18.75 2.43 1.81
C ILE A 98 -17.68 2.05 0.79
N GLY A 99 -17.46 2.88 -0.23
CA GLY A 99 -16.43 2.67 -1.25
C GLY A 99 -15.02 2.56 -0.65
N MET A 100 -14.67 3.47 0.25
CA MET A 100 -13.37 3.46 0.95
C MET A 100 -13.18 2.21 1.81
N LEU A 101 -14.22 1.78 2.55
CA LEU A 101 -14.19 0.55 3.34
C LEU A 101 -14.06 -0.70 2.44
N CYS A 102 -14.75 -0.72 1.30
CA CYS A 102 -14.58 -1.75 0.28
C CYS A 102 -13.15 -1.81 -0.24
N CYS A 103 -12.54 -0.66 -0.57
CA CYS A 103 -11.14 -0.59 -0.99
C CYS A 103 -10.20 -1.11 0.09
N ALA A 104 -10.34 -0.65 1.34
CA ALA A 104 -9.47 -1.06 2.45
C ALA A 104 -9.61 -2.56 2.77
N THR A 105 -10.82 -3.12 2.72
CA THR A 105 -11.02 -4.56 2.95
C THR A 105 -10.41 -5.41 1.84
N LEU A 106 -10.61 -5.04 0.57
CA LEU A 106 -9.99 -5.73 -0.56
C LEU A 106 -8.46 -5.59 -0.54
N GLN A 107 -7.95 -4.42 -0.18
CA GLN A 107 -6.53 -4.13 -0.03
C GLN A 107 -5.91 -5.02 1.04
N ALA A 108 -6.53 -5.07 2.23
CA ALA A 108 -6.08 -5.92 3.33
C ALA A 108 -6.10 -7.40 2.95
N ALA A 109 -7.16 -7.85 2.26
CA ALA A 109 -7.25 -9.22 1.78
C ALA A 109 -6.15 -9.56 0.76
N ALA A 110 -5.92 -8.68 -0.23
CA ALA A 110 -4.88 -8.86 -1.23
C ALA A 110 -3.48 -8.89 -0.61
N ALA A 111 -3.20 -7.98 0.32
CA ALA A 111 -1.94 -7.92 1.05
C ALA A 111 -1.72 -9.14 1.96
N ALA A 112 -2.75 -9.57 2.70
CA ALA A 112 -2.68 -10.77 3.51
C ALA A 112 -2.41 -12.02 2.65
N LEU A 113 -3.08 -12.15 1.50
CA LEU A 113 -2.81 -13.22 0.55
C LEU A 113 -1.38 -13.14 0.01
N ALA A 114 -0.88 -11.95 -0.36
CA ALA A 114 0.49 -11.76 -0.83
C ALA A 114 1.55 -12.18 0.22
N LEU A 115 1.25 -12.04 1.51
CA LEU A 115 2.11 -12.48 2.61
C LEU A 115 1.99 -13.99 2.90
N LEU A 116 0.78 -14.54 2.86
CA LEU A 116 0.51 -15.93 3.23
C LEU A 116 0.79 -16.93 2.10
N LEU A 117 0.84 -16.49 0.84
CA LEU A 117 1.07 -17.39 -0.27
C LEU A 117 2.50 -18.00 -0.23
N PRO A 118 2.65 -19.32 -0.48
CA PRO A 118 3.95 -19.96 -0.51
C PRO A 118 4.90 -19.34 -1.56
N CYS A 119 6.21 -19.34 -1.25
CA CYS A 119 7.26 -18.80 -2.14
C CYS A 119 7.34 -19.45 -3.53
N ARG A 120 6.58 -20.52 -3.79
CA ARG A 120 6.55 -21.20 -5.09
C ARG A 120 5.76 -20.44 -6.17
N ARG A 121 5.01 -19.39 -5.83
CA ARG A 121 4.22 -18.59 -6.80
C ARG A 121 4.56 -17.09 -6.71
N PRO A 122 5.78 -16.68 -7.07
CA PRO A 122 6.22 -15.28 -6.95
C PRO A 122 5.38 -14.32 -7.80
N TRP A 123 4.96 -14.73 -9.00
CA TRP A 123 4.12 -13.93 -9.89
C TRP A 123 2.75 -13.60 -9.29
N VAL A 124 2.12 -14.56 -8.61
CA VAL A 124 0.81 -14.35 -7.97
C VAL A 124 0.93 -13.41 -6.79
N ARG A 125 1.98 -13.57 -5.96
CA ARG A 125 2.25 -12.64 -4.85
C ARG A 125 2.48 -11.23 -5.36
N CYS A 126 3.19 -11.09 -6.47
CA CYS A 126 3.42 -9.78 -7.08
C CYS A 126 2.12 -9.16 -7.59
N ALA A 127 1.30 -9.92 -8.32
CA ALA A 127 0.00 -9.44 -8.80
C ALA A 127 -0.91 -8.99 -7.64
N LEU A 128 -0.91 -9.72 -6.52
CA LEU A 128 -1.65 -9.36 -5.32
C LEU A 128 -1.10 -8.09 -4.65
N ALA A 129 0.22 -7.92 -4.57
CA ALA A 129 0.83 -6.71 -4.04
C ALA A 129 0.50 -5.48 -4.89
N TYR A 130 0.54 -5.61 -6.23
CA TYR A 130 0.12 -4.54 -7.14
C TYR A 130 -1.38 -4.25 -7.03
N LEU A 131 -2.22 -5.28 -6.87
CA LEU A 131 -3.64 -5.10 -6.63
C LEU A 131 -3.90 -4.35 -5.32
N ALA A 132 -3.21 -4.71 -4.24
CA ALA A 132 -3.30 -4.02 -2.95
C ALA A 132 -2.94 -2.54 -3.11
N LEU A 133 -1.85 -2.23 -3.82
CA LEU A 133 -1.42 -0.87 -4.09
C LEU A 133 -2.44 -0.08 -4.93
N ALA A 134 -3.00 -0.68 -5.97
CA ALA A 134 -4.04 -0.05 -6.78
C ALA A 134 -5.30 0.28 -5.96
N LEU A 135 -5.68 -0.62 -5.04
CA LEU A 135 -6.80 -0.40 -4.12
C LEU A 135 -6.51 0.72 -3.10
N THR A 136 -5.26 0.85 -2.65
CA THR A 136 -4.80 1.98 -1.83
C THR A 136 -5.00 3.30 -2.56
N ILE A 137 -4.48 3.40 -3.79
CA ILE A 137 -4.61 4.60 -4.62
C ILE A 137 -6.09 4.94 -4.85
N ALA A 138 -6.93 3.95 -5.17
CA ALA A 138 -8.36 4.16 -5.36
C ALA A 138 -9.05 4.67 -4.08
N GLY A 139 -8.73 4.06 -2.92
CA GLY A 139 -9.22 4.50 -1.62
C GLY A 139 -8.81 5.94 -1.30
N HIS A 140 -7.57 6.31 -1.61
CA HIS A 140 -7.05 7.67 -1.44
C HIS A 140 -7.77 8.68 -2.32
N CYS A 141 -8.05 8.35 -3.58
CA CYS A 141 -8.84 9.20 -4.47
C CYS A 141 -10.25 9.43 -3.92
N MET A 142 -10.94 8.38 -3.45
CA MET A 142 -12.25 8.51 -2.82
C MET A 142 -12.18 9.37 -1.56
N TYR A 143 -11.11 9.22 -0.77
CA TYR A 143 -10.89 10.01 0.43
C TYR A 143 -10.66 11.50 0.12
N ALA A 144 -9.91 11.82 -0.93
CA ALA A 144 -9.73 13.20 -1.39
C ALA A 144 -11.06 13.84 -1.83
N VAL A 145 -11.92 13.08 -2.53
CA VAL A 145 -13.26 13.53 -2.89
C VAL A 145 -14.12 13.75 -1.64
N PHE A 146 -14.07 12.82 -0.67
CA PHE A 146 -14.75 12.96 0.62
C PHE A 146 -14.32 14.26 1.33
N LEU A 147 -13.02 14.50 1.46
CA LEU A 147 -12.48 15.74 2.05
C LEU A 147 -12.95 17.00 1.32
N ASN A 148 -13.06 16.95 -0.02
CA ASN A 148 -13.55 18.07 -0.81
C ASN A 148 -15.02 18.38 -0.53
N HIS A 149 -15.84 17.36 -0.25
CA HIS A 149 -17.23 17.55 0.16
C HIS A 149 -17.33 18.37 1.46
N PHE A 150 -16.39 18.16 2.39
CA PHE A 150 -16.26 18.95 3.61
C PHE A 150 -15.44 20.25 3.42
N ALA A 151 -15.29 20.77 2.19
CA ALA A 151 -14.66 22.09 1.93
C ALA A 151 -15.47 23.29 2.42
N ASN A 152 -16.66 23.07 3.00
CA ASN A 152 -17.36 24.09 3.76
C ASN A 152 -16.65 24.35 5.12
N PRO A 153 -16.45 25.62 5.54
CA PRO A 153 -15.52 26.01 6.61
C PRO A 153 -15.92 25.62 8.05
N GLY A 154 -16.89 24.73 8.23
CA GLY A 154 -17.49 24.38 9.51
C GLY A 154 -16.83 23.25 10.28
N ASP A 155 -15.97 22.48 9.61
CA ASP A 155 -15.39 21.24 10.15
C ASP A 155 -13.87 21.20 9.99
N LEU A 156 -13.24 22.39 10.03
CA LEU A 156 -11.84 22.57 9.64
C LEU A 156 -10.86 21.81 10.53
N PHE A 157 -11.15 21.61 11.81
CA PHE A 157 -10.22 20.95 12.73
C PHE A 157 -10.10 19.44 12.46
N PHE A 158 -11.24 18.76 12.30
CA PHE A 158 -11.28 17.36 11.89
C PHE A 158 -10.63 17.18 10.53
N LYS A 159 -10.91 18.10 9.62
CA LYS A 159 -10.31 18.17 8.31
C LYS A 159 -8.79 18.34 8.37
N ILE A 160 -8.27 19.30 9.14
CA ILE A 160 -6.82 19.54 9.27
C ILE A 160 -6.11 18.34 9.87
N CYS A 161 -6.60 17.81 10.99
CA CYS A 161 -5.96 16.69 11.68
C CYS A 161 -5.91 15.45 10.77
N TRP A 162 -7.01 15.18 10.05
CA TRP A 162 -7.05 14.02 9.17
C TRP A 162 -6.29 14.23 7.86
N THR A 163 -6.38 15.41 7.25
CA THR A 163 -5.60 15.74 6.05
C THR A 163 -4.09 15.66 6.34
N VAL A 164 -3.63 16.13 7.51
CA VAL A 164 -2.22 15.99 7.91
C VAL A 164 -1.83 14.53 8.09
N ALA A 165 -2.66 13.73 8.78
CA ALA A 165 -2.41 12.29 8.93
C ALA A 165 -2.34 11.58 7.57
N PHE A 166 -3.15 12.01 6.61
CA PHE A 166 -3.23 11.42 5.27
C PHE A 166 -2.09 11.83 4.35
N VAL A 167 -1.66 13.09 4.39
CA VAL A 167 -0.50 13.58 3.62
C VAL A 167 0.77 12.86 4.05
N VAL A 168 0.91 12.56 5.34
CA VAL A 168 2.02 11.73 5.84
C VAL A 168 1.95 10.32 5.25
N LEU A 169 0.77 9.70 5.21
CA LEU A 169 0.58 8.35 4.64
C LEU A 169 0.78 8.31 3.10
N GLU A 170 0.33 9.34 2.37
CA GLU A 170 0.54 9.45 0.91
C GLU A 170 2.01 9.67 0.54
N ALA A 171 2.75 10.44 1.34
CA ALA A 171 4.18 10.66 1.10
C ALA A 171 4.94 9.32 1.16
N ASP A 172 4.57 8.45 2.10
CA ASP A 172 5.16 7.11 2.24
C ASP A 172 4.79 6.18 1.08
N ASP A 173 3.54 6.19 0.60
CA ASP A 173 3.12 5.44 -0.60
C ASP A 173 3.89 5.84 -1.86
N MET A 174 4.08 7.15 -2.06
CA MET A 174 4.86 7.70 -3.16
C MET A 174 6.34 7.33 -3.05
N ILE A 175 6.91 7.32 -1.84
CA ILE A 175 8.28 6.86 -1.60
C ILE A 175 8.42 5.37 -1.92
N CYS A 176 7.46 4.54 -1.51
CA CYS A 176 7.45 3.12 -1.85
C CYS A 176 7.38 2.88 -3.37
N LEU A 177 6.54 3.64 -4.09
CA LEU A 177 6.46 3.62 -5.55
C LEU A 177 7.75 4.09 -6.23
N LEU A 178 8.38 5.15 -5.72
CA LEU A 178 9.66 5.66 -6.24
C LEU A 178 10.79 4.67 -6.05
N VAL A 179 10.87 4.03 -4.89
CA VAL A 179 11.85 2.98 -4.61
C VAL A 179 11.66 1.80 -5.57
N LEU A 180 10.41 1.39 -5.83
CA LEU A 180 10.09 0.35 -6.80
C LEU A 180 10.52 0.70 -8.22
N LEU A 181 10.19 1.92 -8.69
CA LEU A 181 10.57 2.38 -10.03
C LEU A 181 12.09 2.45 -10.21
N LEU A 182 12.82 2.93 -9.19
CA LEU A 182 14.28 3.03 -9.21
C LEU A 182 14.99 1.68 -9.17
N LEU A 183 14.37 0.66 -8.59
CA LEU A 183 14.91 -0.69 -8.56
C LEU A 183 14.60 -1.46 -9.84
N ALA A 184 13.39 -1.30 -10.39
CA ALA A 184 13.01 -1.88 -11.67
C ALA A 184 13.79 -1.27 -12.86
N SER A 185 14.20 0.00 -12.78
CA SER A 185 15.00 0.65 -13.82
C SER A 185 16.49 0.27 -13.80
N LYS A 186 16.93 -0.55 -12.84
CA LYS A 186 18.33 -0.99 -12.69
C LYS A 186 18.58 -2.44 -13.13
N GLU A 187 17.53 -3.16 -13.53
CA GLU A 187 17.63 -4.45 -14.22
C GLU A 187 17.74 -4.26 -15.74
#